data_AF-A0A7V8BNL9-F1
#
_entry.id   AF-A0A7V8BNL9-F1
#
_cell.length_a   1.000
_cell.length_b   1.000
_cell.length_c   1.000
_cell.angle_alpha   90.00
_cell.angle_beta   90.00
_cell.angle_gamma   90.00
#
_symmetry.space_group_name_H-M   'P 1'
#
loop_
_entity.id
_entity.type
_entity.pdbx_description
1 polymer ?
#
loop_
_entity_poly.entity_id
_entity_poly.type
_entity_poly.pdbx_seq_one_letter_code
_entity_poly.pdbx_strand_id
1 'polypeptide(L)' 'MENTNQTQCRHLRTKTAYIPEADRPDAWRSGESATAQYWCLCTMTTAGPDNQFAAPESCGSSRSCFVSVDLPM' A
#
# COMPACT_ATOMS: atom_id res chain seq x y z
N MET A 1 0.20 23.98 -4.79
CA MET A 1 1.16 22.87 -4.72
C MET A 1 0.84 22.13 -3.43
N GLU A 2 -0.13 21.22 -3.48
CA GLU A 2 -0.60 20.49 -2.30
C GLU A 2 0.18 19.16 -2.24
N ASN A 3 1.19 19.10 -1.37
CA ASN A 3 1.95 17.87 -1.16
C ASN A 3 1.05 16.88 -0.42
N THR A 4 0.61 15.83 -1.12
CA THR A 4 -0.11 14.74 -0.46
C THR A 4 0.95 13.78 0.09
N ASN A 5 1.17 13.80 1.41
CA ASN A 5 2.08 12.86 2.05
C ASN A 5 1.51 11.45 1.89
N GLN A 6 2.00 10.68 0.90
CA GLN A 6 1.55 9.31 0.69
C GLN A 6 2.20 8.43 1.75
N THR A 7 1.41 8.08 2.76
CA THR A 7 1.79 7.29 3.92
C THR A 7 1.43 5.83 3.71
N GLN A 8 2.40 4.98 3.37
CA GLN A 8 2.07 3.63 2.89
C GLN A 8 3.19 2.61 3.12
N CYS A 9 2.82 1.33 3.13
CA CYS A 9 3.73 0.24 3.45
C CYS A 9 4.45 -0.16 2.16
N ARG A 10 5.78 -0.02 2.14
CA ARG A 10 6.60 -0.16 0.92
C ARG A 10 6.34 -1.47 0.15
N HIS A 11 6.15 -2.54 0.90
CA HIS A 11 6.02 -3.90 0.40
C HIS A 11 4.57 -4.38 0.26
N LEU A 12 3.58 -3.53 0.52
CA LEU A 12 2.17 -3.85 0.33
C LEU A 12 1.84 -3.93 -1.16
N ARG A 13 1.16 -4.99 -1.59
CA ARG A 13 0.73 -5.19 -2.98
C ARG A 13 -0.66 -5.83 -3.05
N THR A 14 -1.32 -5.62 -4.17
CA THR A 14 -2.56 -6.29 -4.58
C THR A 14 -2.45 -6.69 -6.05
N LYS A 15 -3.42 -7.45 -6.56
CA LYS A 15 -3.45 -7.89 -7.97
C LYS A 15 -3.47 -6.71 -8.94
N THR A 16 -4.21 -5.65 -8.60
CA THR A 16 -4.33 -4.45 -9.44
C THR A 16 -3.03 -3.64 -9.48
N ALA A 17 -2.08 -3.88 -8.57
CA ALA A 17 -0.78 -3.21 -8.59
C ALA A 17 0.08 -3.53 -9.82
N TYR A 18 -0.28 -4.56 -10.58
CA TYR A 18 0.39 -4.96 -11.83
C TYR A 18 -0.41 -4.60 -13.07
N ILE A 19 -1.59 -4.00 -12.91
CA ILE A 19 -2.42 -3.55 -14.01
C ILE A 19 -2.00 -2.10 -14.31
N PRO A 20 -1.53 -1.79 -15.53
CA PRO A 20 -1.26 -0.42 -15.90
C PRO A 20 -2.58 0.34 -16.05
N GLU A 21 -2.92 1.13 -15.03
CA GLU A 21 -4.04 2.08 -15.08
C GLU A 21 -3.57 3.40 -15.68
N ALA A 22 -4.27 3.86 -16.72
CA ALA A 22 -3.87 5.01 -17.52
C ALA A 22 -4.22 6.35 -16.83
N ASP A 23 -5.24 6.36 -15.98
CA ASP A 23 -5.82 7.55 -15.36
C ASP A 23 -5.36 7.75 -13.91
N ARG A 24 -5.19 6.66 -13.15
CA ARG A 24 -4.76 6.73 -11.74
C ARG A 24 -3.70 5.68 -11.39
N PRO A 25 -2.45 5.86 -11.86
CA PRO A 25 -1.36 5.00 -11.40
C PRO A 25 -1.30 5.02 -9.87
N ASP A 26 -1.15 3.84 -9.27
CA ASP A 26 -1.12 3.64 -7.81
C ASP A 26 -2.42 3.85 -7.03
N ALA A 27 -3.59 3.94 -7.67
CA ALA A 27 -4.86 4.07 -6.95
C ALA A 27 -5.16 2.88 -6.02
N TRP A 28 -4.72 1.69 -6.41
CA TRP A 28 -4.75 0.47 -5.61
C TRP A 28 -4.11 0.61 -4.22
N ARG A 29 -3.25 1.60 -3.98
CA ARG A 29 -2.65 1.84 -2.66
C ARG A 29 -3.63 2.41 -1.64
N SER A 30 -4.76 2.94 -2.11
CA SER A 30 -5.77 3.60 -1.29
C SER A 30 -6.95 2.71 -0.88
N GLY A 31 -6.94 1.42 -1.23
CA GLY A 31 -8.02 0.51 -0.84
C GLY A 31 -9.27 0.64 -1.71
N GLU A 32 -9.12 0.62 -3.03
CA GLU A 32 -10.22 0.87 -3.99
C GLU A 32 -11.40 -0.11 -3.92
N SER A 33 -11.20 -1.28 -3.33
CA SER A 33 -12.24 -2.29 -3.15
C SER A 33 -12.11 -2.98 -1.80
N ALA A 34 -13.24 -3.11 -1.09
CA ALA A 34 -13.34 -3.86 0.17
C ALA A 34 -13.08 -5.37 0.00
N THR A 35 -13.12 -5.89 -1.23
CA THR A 35 -12.82 -7.29 -1.54
C THR A 35 -11.42 -7.48 -2.14
N ALA A 36 -10.64 -6.41 -2.28
CA ALA A 36 -9.28 -6.52 -2.76
C ALA A 36 -8.42 -7.27 -1.74
N GLN A 37 -7.69 -8.27 -2.22
CA GLN A 37 -6.75 -9.01 -1.39
C GLN A 37 -5.36 -8.40 -1.52
N TYR A 38 -4.77 -8.09 -0.37
CA TYR A 38 -3.43 -7.53 -0.28
C TYR A 38 -2.46 -8.53 0.35
N TRP A 39 -1.19 -8.38 0.01
CA TRP A 39 -0.10 -9.18 0.55
C TRP A 39 1.16 -8.33 0.74
N CYS A 40 2.05 -8.81 1.61
CA CYS A 40 3.35 -8.22 1.81
C CYS A 40 4.39 -8.98 0.95
N LEU A 41 5.17 -8.25 0.14
CA LEU A 41 6.22 -8.84 -0.68
C LEU A 41 7.39 -9.43 0.12
N CYS A 42 7.60 -8.99 1.36
CA CYS A 42 8.66 -9.55 2.21
C CYS A 42 8.33 -10.96 2.70
N THR A 43 7.07 -11.19 3.09
CA THR A 43 6.61 -12.47 3.63
C THR A 43 5.99 -13.36 2.56
N MET A 44 5.60 -12.78 1.42
CA MET A 44 4.84 -13.43 0.36
C MET A 44 3.47 -13.96 0.85
N THR A 45 2.90 -13.34 1.89
CA THR A 45 1.61 -13.72 2.48
C THR A 45 0.71 -12.51 2.75
N THR A 46 -0.53 -12.76 3.19
CA THR A 46 -1.48 -11.74 3.64
C THR A 46 -1.12 -11.13 5.01
N ALA A 47 -0.07 -11.63 5.67
CA ALA A 47 0.44 -11.08 6.92
C ALA A 47 1.80 -10.40 6.66
N GLY A 48 2.00 -9.24 7.29
CA GLY A 48 3.29 -8.56 7.30
C GLY A 48 4.32 -9.27 8.18
N PRO A 49 5.58 -8.79 8.20
CA PRO A 49 6.63 -9.32 9.09
C PRO A 49 6.33 -9.08 10.58
N ASP A 50 5.35 -8.23 10.88
CA ASP A 50 4.79 -7.97 12.20
C ASP A 50 3.66 -8.95 12.59
N ASN A 51 3.39 -9.97 11.77
CA ASN A 51 2.26 -10.91 11.90
C ASN A 51 0.88 -10.24 11.91
N GLN A 52 0.79 -8.99 11.46
CA GLN A 52 -0.48 -8.28 11.31
C GLN A 52 -0.94 -8.30 9.86
N PHE A 53 -2.24 -8.15 9.61
CA PHE A 53 -2.77 -8.14 8.24
C PHE A 53 -2.11 -7.07 7.38
N ALA A 54 -1.72 -7.45 6.17
CA ALA A 54 -1.21 -6.56 5.15
C ALA A 54 -2.40 -5.91 4.44
N ALA A 55 -2.84 -4.76 4.94
CA ALA A 55 -3.95 -4.01 4.37
C ALA A 55 -3.65 -2.50 4.38
N PRO A 56 -4.12 -1.72 3.39
CA PRO A 56 -3.90 -0.27 3.31
C PRO A 56 -4.34 0.45 4.59
N GLU A 57 -5.53 0.13 5.09
CA GLU A 57 -6.16 0.73 6.28
C GLU A 57 -5.41 0.42 7.58
N SER A 58 -4.65 -0.66 7.60
CA SER A 58 -3.86 -1.08 8.77
C SER A 58 -2.41 -0.62 8.67
N CYS A 59 -2.02 0.00 7.56
CA CYS A 59 -0.68 0.53 7.37
C CYS A 59 -0.55 1.92 8.00
N GLY A 60 0.44 2.10 8.86
CA GLY A 60 0.68 3.37 9.54
C GLY A 60 2.09 3.45 10.13
N SER A 61 2.45 4.62 10.67
CA SER A 61 3.78 4.93 11.22
C SER A 61 4.25 3.99 12.33
N SER A 62 3.34 3.25 12.96
CA SER A 62 3.66 2.20 13.94
C SER A 62 4.29 0.94 13.33
N ARG A 63 4.19 0.75 12.00
CA ARG A 63 4.73 -0.43 11.31
C ARG A 63 6.13 -0.17 10.78
N SER A 64 7.00 -1.16 10.92
CA SER A 64 8.40 -1.10 10.45
C SER A 64 8.53 -0.92 8.93
N CYS A 65 7.53 -1.36 8.16
CA CYS A 65 7.52 -1.27 6.70
C CYS A 65 6.89 0.02 6.16
N PHE A 66 6.42 0.90 7.05
CA PHE A 66 5.81 2.16 6.68
C PHE A 66 6.84 3.12 6.12
N VAL A 67 6.54 3.71 4.97
CA VAL A 67 7.32 4.80 4.38
C VAL A 67 6.39 6.00 4.16
N SER A 68 6.79 7.14 4.70
CA SER A 68 6.23 8.44 4.31
C SER A 68 7.01 8.92 3.10
N VAL A 69 6.38 8.96 1.93
CA VAL A 69 6.95 9.58 0.74
C VAL A 69 6.24 10.91 0.49
N ASP A 70 6.98 11.99 0.64
CA ASP A 70 6.59 13.29 0.10
C ASP A 70 6.84 13.27 -1.41
N LEU A 71 5.79 12.97 -2.16
CA LEU A 71 5.82 13.04 -3.62
C LEU A 71 5.36 14.44 -4.06
N PRO A 72 6.23 15.25 -4.71
CA PRO A 72 5.78 16.42 -5.42
C PRO A 72 5.02 15.99 -6.68
N MET A 73 3.79 16.48 -6.86
CA MET A 73 2.98 16.32 -8.08
C MET A 73 3.55 17.16 -9.23
#